data_AF-A0A177P9S2-F1
#
_entry.id   AF-A0A177P9S2-F1
#
_cell.length_a   1.000
_cell.length_b   1.000
_cell.length_c   1.000
_cell.angle_alpha   90.00
_cell.angle_beta   90.00
_cell.angle_gamma   90.00
#
_symmetry.space_group_name_H-M   'P 1'
#
loop_
_entity.id
_entity.type
_entity.pdbx_description
1 polymer ?
#
loop_
_entity_poly.entity_id
_entity_poly.type
_entity_poly.pdbx_seq_one_letter_code
_entity_poly.pdbx_strand_id
1 'polypeptide(L)'
;MLKPYWITTTEPMCLGYGVTARSVDDAETQLRRVLADDHAITKITLLHDIRSLDQNHVACNMGNMLRRGIWYPLGYENPMD
;
A
#
# COMPACT_ATOMS: atom_id res chain seq x y z
N MET A 1 -14.07 -0.72 9.92
CA MET A 1 -13.02 0.26 10.28
C MET A 1 -11.90 0.15 9.26
N LEU A 2 -11.35 1.27 8.79
CA LEU A 2 -10.21 1.24 7.87
C LEU A 2 -8.92 0.94 8.64
N LYS A 3 -8.04 0.17 8.01
CA LYS A 3 -6.78 -0.31 8.56
C LYS A 3 -5.68 -0.13 7.49
N PRO A 4 -4.51 0.42 7.85
CA PRO A 4 -3.40 0.49 6.93
C PRO A 4 -2.67 -0.86 6.87
N TYR A 5 -2.28 -1.25 5.68
CA TYR A 5 -1.56 -2.46 5.36
C TYR A 5 -0.30 -2.10 4.57
N TRP A 6 0.78 -2.81 4.85
CA TRP A 6 2.00 -2.80 4.05
C TRP A 6 2.06 -4.08 3.23
N ILE A 7 2.15 -3.94 1.92
CA ILE A 7 2.19 -5.08 0.99
C ILE A 7 3.55 -5.07 0.30
N THR A 8 4.30 -6.16 0.41
CA THR A 8 5.51 -6.36 -0.37
C THR A 8 5.22 -7.29 -1.53
N THR A 9 5.83 -7.02 -2.68
CA THR A 9 5.73 -7.84 -3.89
C THR A 9 7.10 -8.44 -4.21
N THR A 10 7.19 -9.25 -5.25
CA THR A 10 8.45 -9.75 -5.80
C THR A 10 9.24 -8.69 -6.58
N GLU A 11 8.72 -7.46 -6.69
CA GLU A 11 9.35 -6.41 -7.50
C GLU A 11 10.62 -5.87 -6.81
N PRO A 12 11.80 -5.94 -7.46
CA PRO A 12 13.05 -5.51 -6.85
C PRO A 12 13.19 -3.98 -6.74
N MET A 13 12.36 -3.20 -7.44
CA MET A 13 12.43 -1.73 -7.46
C MET A 13 11.50 -1.04 -6.44
N CYS A 14 10.58 -1.76 -5.80
CA CYS A 14 9.63 -1.19 -4.84
C CYS A 14 9.93 -1.65 -3.41
N LEU A 15 10.02 -0.70 -2.47
CA LEU A 15 10.11 -1.00 -1.03
C LEU A 15 8.84 -1.69 -0.48
N GLY A 16 7.74 -1.56 -1.23
CA GLY A 16 6.41 -2.08 -0.92
C GLY A 16 5.33 -1.07 -1.28
N TYR A 17 4.09 -1.42 -0.95
CA TYR A 17 2.90 -0.61 -1.19
C TYR A 17 2.16 -0.39 0.12
N GLY A 18 1.84 0.86 0.39
CA GLY A 18 0.99 1.26 1.50
C GLY A 18 -0.45 1.33 1.04
N VAL A 19 -1.32 0.51 1.63
CA VAL A 19 -2.73 0.42 1.26
C VAL A 19 -3.60 0.53 2.50
N THR A 20 -4.57 1.44 2.50
CA THR A 20 -5.57 1.51 3.56
C THR A 20 -6.85 0.84 3.08
N ALA A 21 -7.30 -0.19 3.80
CA ALA A 21 -8.40 -1.05 3.41
C ALA A 21 -9.22 -1.51 4.61
N ARG A 22 -10.38 -2.12 4.37
CA ARG A 22 -11.21 -2.66 5.47
C ARG A 22 -10.73 -4.03 5.95
N SER A 23 -10.09 -4.77 5.05
CA SER A 23 -9.63 -6.15 5.24
C SER A 23 -8.40 -6.41 4.38
N VAL A 24 -7.72 -7.54 4.61
CA VAL A 24 -6.58 -7.99 3.78
C VAL A 24 -7.01 -8.21 2.33
N ASP A 25 -8.16 -8.85 2.10
CA ASP A 25 -8.75 -9.07 0.77
C ASP A 25 -9.05 -7.76 0.01
N ASP A 26 -9.58 -6.77 0.73
CA ASP A 26 -9.80 -5.43 0.18
C ASP A 26 -8.48 -4.74 -0.17
N ALA A 27 -7.44 -4.92 0.65
CA ALA A 27 -6.11 -4.36 0.39
C ALA A 27 -5.47 -4.98 -0.86
N GLU A 28 -5.56 -6.30 -0.99
CA GLU A 28 -5.11 -7.02 -2.19
C GLU A 28 -5.88 -6.56 -3.43
N THR A 29 -7.21 -6.45 -3.34
CA THR A 29 -8.05 -5.96 -4.43
C THR A 29 -7.66 -4.55 -4.87
N GLN A 30 -7.37 -3.64 -3.93
CA GLN A 30 -6.90 -2.29 -4.27
C GLN A 30 -5.56 -2.34 -4.99
N LEU A 31 -4.61 -3.16 -4.51
CA LEU A 31 -3.30 -3.28 -5.12
C LEU A 31 -3.37 -3.91 -6.52
N ARG A 32 -4.17 -4.98 -6.71
CA ARG A 32 -4.37 -5.66 -8.00
C ARG A 32 -4.98 -4.78 -9.09
N ARG A 33 -5.63 -3.66 -8.72
CA ARG A 33 -6.15 -2.69 -9.71
C ARG A 33 -5.04 -1.89 -10.39
N VAL A 34 -3.91 -1.74 -9.73
CA VAL A 34 -2.79 -0.93 -10.26
C VAL A 34 -1.57 -1.76 -10.62
N LEU A 35 -1.41 -2.92 -9.97
CA LEU A 35 -0.27 -3.80 -10.15
C LEU A 35 -0.53 -4.74 -11.33
N ALA A 36 0.44 -4.85 -12.24
CA ALA A 36 0.35 -5.83 -13.33
C ALA A 36 0.36 -7.27 -12.78
N ASP A 37 -0.31 -8.19 -13.47
CA ASP A 37 -0.57 -9.56 -12.99
C ASP A 37 0.70 -10.39 -12.68
N ASP A 38 1.84 -10.00 -13.24
CA ASP A 38 3.16 -10.63 -13.07
C ASP A 38 3.81 -10.36 -11.69
N HIS A 39 3.28 -9.40 -10.93
CA HIS A 39 3.83 -9.08 -9.62
C HIS A 39 3.13 -9.87 -8.51
N ALA A 40 3.80 -10.93 -8.06
CA ALA A 40 3.30 -11.73 -6.94
C ALA A 40 3.42 -10.95 -5.63
N ILE A 41 2.32 -10.90 -4.88
CA ILE A 41 2.31 -10.39 -3.50
C ILE A 41 3.02 -11.42 -2.61
N THR A 42 4.10 -10.99 -1.95
CA THR A 42 4.92 -11.86 -1.11
C THR A 42 4.51 -11.80 0.35
N LYS A 43 4.04 -10.63 0.82
CA LYS A 43 3.66 -10.43 2.22
C LYS A 43 2.66 -9.30 2.35
N ILE A 44 1.65 -9.49 3.20
CA ILE A 44 0.73 -8.43 3.63
C ILE A 44 0.85 -8.32 5.15
N THR A 45 1.18 -7.13 5.64
CA THR A 45 1.34 -6.87 7.08
C THR A 45 0.40 -5.76 7.49
N LEU A 46 -0.38 -5.97 8.55
CA LEU A 46 -1.17 -4.91 9.16
C LEU A 46 -0.22 -3.90 9.82
N LEU A 47 -0.29 -2.65 9.39
CA LEU A 47 0.47 -1.57 10.01
C LEU A 47 -0.30 -1.04 11.22
N HIS A 48 0.35 -1.05 12.37
CA HIS A 48 -0.19 -0.42 13.58
C HIS A 48 0.34 1.00 13.71
N ASP A 49 1.57 1.22 13.21
CA ASP A 49 2.25 2.50 13.30
C ASP A 49 3.11 2.72 12.04
N ILE A 50 2.98 3.88 11.43
CA ILE A 50 3.75 4.21 10.23
C ILE A 50 5.22 4.51 10.52
N ARG A 51 5.55 4.84 11.77
CA ARG A 51 6.94 5.05 12.22
C ARG A 51 7.76 3.77 12.14
N SER A 52 7.10 2.61 12.04
CA SER A 52 7.75 1.32 11.78
C SER A 52 8.26 1.16 10.35
N LEU A 53 7.86 2.05 9.43
CA LEU A 53 8.36 2.09 8.05
C LEU A 53 9.50 3.09 7.90
N ASP A 54 10.17 3.06 6.75
CA ASP A 54 11.26 3.99 6.46
C ASP A 54 10.76 5.45 6.42
N GLN A 55 11.16 6.24 7.41
CA GLN A 55 10.70 7.63 7.54
C GLN A 55 11.34 8.59 6.53
N ASN A 56 12.42 8.19 5.84
CA ASN A 56 13.08 9.05 4.87
C ASN A 56 12.42 8.92 3.48
N HIS A 57 12.03 7.71 3.09
CA HIS A 57 11.45 7.42 1.78
C HIS A 57 9.94 7.23 1.81
N VAL A 58 9.38 6.57 2.83
CA VAL A 58 7.94 6.26 2.89
C VAL A 58 7.15 7.46 3.40
N ALA A 59 7.59 8.11 4.47
CA ALA A 59 6.85 9.26 5.00
C ALA A 59 6.85 10.46 4.03
N CYS A 60 7.95 10.68 3.30
CA CYS A 60 8.06 11.75 2.30
C CYS A 60 7.23 11.47 1.03
N ASN A 61 7.03 10.20 0.67
CA ASN A 61 6.29 9.80 -0.53
C ASN A 61 4.97 9.10 -0.20
N MET A 62 4.37 9.43 0.95
CA MET A 62 3.08 8.93 1.37
C MET A 62 1.98 9.96 1.06
N GLY A 63 0.89 9.48 0.46
CA GLY A 63 -0.39 10.15 0.34
C GLY A 63 -1.29 9.99 1.57
N ASN A 64 -2.60 10.16 1.41
CA ASN A 64 -3.50 10.17 2.56
C ASN A 64 -3.85 8.77 3.07
N MET A 65 -3.13 8.30 4.10
CA MET A 65 -3.37 7.00 4.73
C MET A 65 -4.73 6.85 5.44
N LEU A 66 -5.47 7.96 5.68
CA LEU A 66 -6.80 7.92 6.30
C LEU A 66 -7.92 7.60 5.28
N ARG A 67 -7.62 7.68 3.98
CA ARG A 67 -8.57 7.32 2.92
C ARG A 67 -8.35 5.87 2.50
N ARG A 68 -9.43 5.20 2.09
CA ARG A 68 -9.33 3.87 1.48
C ARG A 68 -8.63 3.98 0.13
N GLY A 69 -7.68 3.10 -0.13
CA GLY A 69 -6.89 3.09 -1.36
C GLY A 69 -5.40 3.00 -1.08
N ILE A 70 -4.61 3.14 -2.15
CA ILE A 70 -3.15 3.11 -2.10
C ILE A 70 -2.66 4.50 -1.73
N TRP A 71 -1.91 4.59 -0.63
CA TRP A 71 -1.29 5.82 -0.16
C TRP A 71 0.24 5.79 -0.34
N TYR A 72 0.84 4.66 -0.70
CA TYR A 72 2.26 4.61 -1.06
C TYR A 72 2.51 3.52 -2.12
N PRO A 73 3.39 3.76 -3.11
CA PRO A 73 4.03 5.04 -3.41
C PRO A 73 3.05 6.05 -4.04
N LEU A 74 3.34 7.36 -3.94
CA LEU A 74 2.58 8.41 -4.62
C LEU A 74 2.51 8.15 -6.14
N GLY A 75 1.36 8.46 -6.75
CA GLY A 75 1.10 8.18 -8.17
C GLY A 75 0.22 6.95 -8.43
N TYR A 76 0.02 6.10 -7.41
CA TYR A 76 -0.97 5.02 -7.40
C TYR A 76 -2.27 5.40 -6.67
N GLU A 77 -2.38 6.67 -6.27
CA GLU A 77 -3.58 7.26 -5.70
C GLU A 77 -4.66 7.25 -6.79
N ASN A 78 -5.51 6.22 -6.78
CA ASN A 78 -6.55 6.06 -7.79
C ASN A 78 -7.40 7.36 -7.86
N PRO A 79 -7.38 8.13 -8.96
CA PRO A 79 -8.04 9.44 -9.03
C PRO A 79 -9.57 9.35 -9.23
N MET A 80 -10.18 8.21 -8.92
CA MET A 80 -11.58 7.93 -9.21
C MET A 80 -12.30 7.42 -7.95
N ASP A 81 -12.66 8.35 -7.08
CA ASP A 81 -13.93 8.35 -6.32
C ASP A 81 -14.39 9.79 -6.12
#